data_AF-A0A3D1HKP8-F1
#
_entry.id   AF-A0A3D1HKP8-F1
#
_cell.length_a   1.000
_cell.length_b   1.000
_cell.length_c   1.000
_cell.angle_alpha   90.00
_cell.angle_beta   90.00
_cell.angle_gamma   90.00
#
_symmetry.space_group_name_H-M   'P 1'
#
loop_
_entity.id
_entity.type
_entity.pdbx_description
1 polymer ?
#
loop_
_entity_poly.entity_id
_entity_poly.type
_entity_poly.pdbx_seq_one_letter_code
_entity_poly.pdbx_strand_id
1 'polypeptide(L)'
;KVTPLLRERDWGSFTGRYIPDLKDAVWTDDIETIDELKLRAERFLEYIRREYNGKTVLAVGHGIINKAIQAVFYNKEMKDIPRMENAEVRVLKLKL
;
A
#
# COMPACT_ATOMS: atom_id res chain seq x y z
N LYS A 1 -9.54 -4.24 -14.55
CA LYS A 1 -8.70 -5.43 -14.20
C LYS A 1 -8.48 -5.41 -12.71
N VAL A 2 -8.62 -6.54 -12.03
CA VAL A 2 -8.33 -6.65 -10.59
C VAL A 2 -6.91 -7.16 -10.38
N THR A 3 -6.26 -6.76 -9.30
CA THR A 3 -4.92 -7.25 -8.94
C THR A 3 -4.82 -7.44 -7.42
N PRO A 4 -4.26 -8.56 -6.95
CA PRO A 4 -4.04 -8.78 -5.52
C PRO A 4 -3.00 -7.82 -4.93
N LEU A 5 -2.22 -7.12 -5.77
CA LEU A 5 -1.17 -6.18 -5.32
C LEU A 5 -1.74 -4.94 -4.62
N LEU A 6 -3.02 -4.59 -4.86
CA LEU A 6 -3.69 -3.42 -4.27
C LEU A 6 -4.62 -3.74 -3.09
N ARG A 7 -4.64 -5.00 -2.62
CA ARG A 7 -5.36 -5.34 -1.38
C ARG A 7 -4.83 -4.49 -0.22
N GLU A 8 -5.68 -4.18 0.76
CA GLU A 8 -5.18 -3.53 1.98
C GLU A 8 -4.10 -4.41 2.63
N ARG A 9 -3.30 -3.81 3.53
CA ARG A 9 -2.40 -4.58 4.39
C ARG A 9 -3.16 -5.74 5.03
N ASP A 10 -2.58 -6.92 4.95
CA ASP A 10 -3.13 -8.06 5.67
C ASP A 10 -2.85 -7.88 7.16
N TRP A 11 -3.93 -7.72 7.93
CA TRP A 11 -3.85 -7.55 9.38
C TRP A 11 -3.90 -8.88 10.11
N GLY A 12 -4.00 -10.02 9.42
CA GLY A 12 -4.01 -11.36 10.02
C GLY A 12 -5.01 -11.44 11.18
N SER A 13 -4.53 -11.94 12.31
CA SER A 13 -5.26 -12.08 13.57
C SER A 13 -5.74 -10.76 14.19
N PHE A 14 -5.30 -9.59 13.70
CA PHE A 14 -5.84 -8.29 14.10
C PHE A 14 -7.07 -7.86 13.30
N THR A 15 -7.40 -8.57 12.21
CA THR A 15 -8.57 -8.28 11.39
C THR A 15 -9.86 -8.34 12.21
N GLY A 16 -10.66 -7.27 12.14
CA GLY A 16 -11.94 -7.17 12.85
C GLY A 16 -11.85 -6.78 14.34
N ARG A 17 -10.63 -6.63 14.89
CA ARG A 17 -10.44 -6.18 16.28
C ARG A 17 -10.56 -4.66 16.41
N TYR A 18 -10.94 -4.21 17.61
CA TYR A 18 -11.00 -2.78 17.94
C TYR A 18 -9.60 -2.22 18.21
N ILE A 19 -9.22 -1.14 17.52
CA ILE A 19 -7.84 -0.62 17.51
C ILE A 19 -7.29 -0.28 18.91
N PRO A 20 -8.04 0.39 19.80
CA PRO A 20 -7.56 0.65 21.17
C PRO A 20 -7.16 -0.59 21.96
N ASP A 21 -7.78 -1.75 21.69
CA ASP A 21 -7.43 -3.01 22.35
C ASP A 21 -6.13 -3.63 21.81
N LEU A 22 -5.55 -3.04 20.76
CA LEU A 22 -4.31 -3.52 20.13
C LEU A 22 -3.05 -2.82 20.66
N LYS A 23 -3.18 -1.81 21.52
CA LYS A 23 -2.05 -0.99 21.99
C LYS A 23 -0.89 -1.82 22.54
N ASP A 24 -1.23 -2.86 23.32
CA ASP A 24 -0.27 -3.75 23.97
C ASP A 24 -0.39 -5.20 23.45
N ALA A 25 -1.08 -5.39 22.32
CA ALA A 25 -1.25 -6.71 21.72
C ALA A 25 0.05 -7.19 21.07
N VAL A 26 0.34 -8.48 21.25
CA VAL A 26 1.48 -9.13 20.60
C VAL A 26 1.19 -9.27 19.11
N TRP A 27 2.13 -8.83 18.29
CA TRP A 27 2.10 -9.04 16.84
C TRP A 27 2.27 -10.52 16.53
N THR A 28 1.40 -11.05 15.69
CA THR A 28 1.40 -12.44 15.26
C THR A 28 2.04 -12.57 13.88
N ASP A 29 2.61 -13.74 13.58
CA ASP A 29 3.38 -13.99 12.35
C ASP A 29 2.51 -14.02 11.08
N ASP A 30 1.18 -14.09 11.23
CA ASP A 30 0.21 -14.05 10.12
C ASP A 30 -0.11 -12.61 9.66
N ILE A 31 0.45 -11.59 10.30
CA ILE A 31 0.28 -10.19 9.91
C ILE A 31 1.34 -9.81 8.87
N GLU A 32 0.92 -9.24 7.74
CA GLU A 32 1.85 -8.79 6.69
C GLU A 32 2.84 -7.78 7.26
N THR A 33 4.13 -8.07 7.09
CA THR A 33 5.22 -7.20 7.52
C THR A 33 5.29 -5.94 6.66
N ILE A 34 5.97 -4.91 7.15
CA ILE A 34 6.18 -3.68 6.37
C ILE A 34 7.02 -3.95 5.12
N ASP A 35 7.95 -4.90 5.18
CA ASP A 35 8.81 -5.26 4.05
C ASP A 35 8.04 -6.01 2.96
N GLU A 36 7.16 -6.95 3.33
CA GLU A 36 6.25 -7.61 2.38
C GLU A 36 5.30 -6.61 1.71
N LEU A 37 4.72 -5.69 2.50
CA LEU A 37 3.85 -4.63 2.00
C LEU A 37 4.59 -3.72 1.00
N LYS A 38 5.83 -3.31 1.31
CA LYS A 38 6.66 -2.49 0.41
C LYS A 38 7.07 -3.25 -0.84
N LEU A 39 7.45 -4.52 -0.72
CA LEU A 39 7.76 -5.38 -1.87
C LEU A 39 6.55 -5.51 -2.81
N ARG A 40 5.35 -5.66 -2.24
CA ARG A 40 4.11 -5.69 -3.02
C ARG A 40 3.81 -4.35 -3.71
N ALA A 41 4.09 -3.24 -3.03
CA ALA A 41 3.97 -1.90 -3.59
C ALA A 41 4.96 -1.64 -4.75
N GLU A 42 6.20 -2.13 -4.64
CA GLU A 42 7.21 -2.09 -5.70
C GLU A 42 6.75 -2.89 -6.92
N ARG A 43 6.31 -4.14 -6.71
CA ARG A 43 5.75 -5.00 -7.76
C ARG A 43 4.55 -4.35 -8.46
N PHE A 44 3.74 -3.58 -7.73
CA PHE A 44 2.65 -2.83 -8.34
C PHE A 44 3.14 -1.73 -9.27
N LEU A 45 4.14 -0.93 -8.85
CA LEU A 45 4.73 0.11 -9.71
C LEU A 45 5.37 -0.49 -10.97
N GLU A 46 6.10 -1.60 -10.83
CA GLU A 46 6.66 -2.33 -11.97
C GLU A 46 5.57 -2.85 -12.92
N TYR A 47 4.52 -3.45 -12.37
CA TYR A 47 3.35 -3.91 -13.13
C TYR A 47 2.71 -2.77 -13.93
N ILE A 48 2.56 -1.58 -13.35
CA ILE A 48 2.03 -0.41 -14.07
C ILE A 48 2.99 0.05 -15.17
N ARG A 49 4.30 0.15 -14.90
CA ARG A 49 5.30 0.53 -15.92
C ARG A 49 5.27 -0.42 -17.11
N ARG A 50 5.23 -1.73 -16.86
CA ARG A 50 5.29 -2.75 -17.91
C ARG A 50 4.02 -2.83 -18.75
N GLU A 51 2.86 -2.89 -18.10
CA GLU A 51 1.59 -3.21 -18.79
C GLU A 51 0.85 -1.96 -19.30
N TYR A 52 1.15 -0.79 -18.74
CA TYR A 52 0.46 0.46 -19.01
C TYR A 52 1.41 1.60 -19.38
N ASN A 53 2.57 1.29 -19.96
CA ASN A 53 3.49 2.30 -20.46
C ASN A 53 2.79 3.32 -21.36
N GLY A 54 3.06 4.61 -21.13
CA GLY A 54 2.50 5.72 -21.91
C GLY A 54 1.01 6.00 -21.66
N LYS A 55 0.36 5.31 -20.72
CA LYS A 55 -1.07 5.48 -20.42
C LYS A 55 -1.30 6.26 -19.13
N THR A 56 -2.46 6.89 -19.03
CA THR A 56 -3.00 7.36 -17.75
C THR A 56 -3.86 6.25 -17.15
N VAL A 57 -3.56 5.86 -15.91
CA VAL A 57 -4.24 4.78 -15.20
C VAL A 57 -4.82 5.32 -13.89
N LEU A 58 -6.09 5.01 -13.64
CA LEU A 58 -6.68 5.15 -12.31
C LEU A 58 -6.51 3.82 -11.56
N ALA A 59 -5.80 3.85 -10.44
CA ALA A 59 -5.64 2.72 -9.55
C ALA A 59 -6.38 3.00 -8.23
N VAL A 60 -7.30 2.10 -7.86
CA VAL A 60 -8.08 2.19 -6.62
C VAL A 60 -7.58 1.11 -5.67
N GLY A 61 -7.19 1.52 -4.46
CA GLY A 61 -6.66 0.67 -3.40
C GLY A 61 -7.11 1.16 -2.03
N HIS A 62 -6.36 0.83 -0.99
CA HIS A 62 -6.69 1.16 0.40
C HIS A 62 -5.61 2.04 1.04
N GLY A 63 -5.85 2.52 2.27
CA GLY A 63 -5.05 3.54 2.90
C GLY A 63 -3.58 3.15 3.07
N ILE A 64 -3.31 1.98 3.66
CA ILE A 64 -1.94 1.58 4.00
C ILE A 64 -1.16 1.14 2.76
N ILE A 65 -1.76 0.36 1.85
CA ILE A 65 -1.11 0.01 0.58
C ILE A 65 -0.83 1.24 -0.31
N ASN A 66 -1.74 2.20 -0.43
CA ASN A 66 -1.51 3.42 -1.21
C ASN A 66 -0.41 4.30 -0.60
N LYS A 67 -0.29 4.27 0.73
CA LYS A 67 0.80 4.92 1.46
C LYS A 67 2.14 4.23 1.18
N ALA A 68 2.18 2.89 1.13
CA ALA A 68 3.36 2.12 0.78
C ALA A 68 3.83 2.34 -0.67
N ILE A 69 2.91 2.41 -1.63
CA ILE A 69 3.22 2.74 -3.02
C ILE A 69 3.93 4.08 -3.12
N GLN A 70 3.45 5.09 -2.40
CA GLN A 70 4.11 6.40 -2.36
C GLN A 70 5.45 6.38 -1.65
N ALA A 71 5.58 5.65 -0.54
CA ALA A 71 6.84 5.49 0.18
C ALA A 71 7.91 4.90 -0.75
N VAL A 72 7.59 3.82 -1.47
CA VAL A 72 8.49 3.23 -2.47
C VAL A 72 8.75 4.19 -3.63
N PHE A 73 7.71 4.81 -4.19
CA PHE A 73 7.84 5.72 -5.34
C PHE A 73 8.73 6.94 -5.04
N TYR A 74 8.59 7.55 -3.87
CA TYR A 74 9.36 8.73 -3.46
C TYR A 74 10.66 8.38 -2.72
N ASN A 75 10.95 7.09 -2.53
CA ASN A 75 12.06 6.61 -1.69
C ASN A 75 12.05 7.25 -0.28
N LYS A 76 10.92 7.14 0.42
CA LYS A 76 10.70 7.68 1.77
C LYS A 76 10.27 6.59 2.74
N GLU A 77 10.37 6.86 4.04
CA GLU A 77 9.73 6.00 5.01
C GLU A 77 8.20 6.15 4.98
N MET A 78 7.50 5.12 5.42
CA MET A 78 6.04 5.15 5.53
C MET A 78 5.57 6.31 6.41
N LYS A 79 6.24 6.58 7.54
CA LYS A 79 5.85 7.64 8.47
C LYS A 79 5.88 9.04 7.82
N ASP A 80 6.71 9.24 6.79
CA ASP A 80 6.90 10.52 6.11
C ASP A 80 5.88 10.75 4.97
N ILE A 81 5.05 9.74 4.65
CA ILE A 81 3.95 9.90 3.70
C ILE A 81 2.70 10.36 4.47
N PRO A 82 2.07 11.48 4.06
CA PRO A 82 0.82 11.93 4.66
C PRO A 82 -0.24 10.83 4.62
N ARG A 83 -1.05 10.72 5.69
CA ARG A 83 -2.18 9.78 5.77
C ARG A 83 -3.07 9.92 4.54
N MET A 84 -3.56 8.78 4.03
CA MET A 84 -4.54 8.78 2.94
C MET A 84 -5.94 9.10 3.50
N GLU A 85 -6.58 10.15 3.01
CA GLU A 85 -8.00 10.42 3.29
C GLU A 85 -8.93 9.61 2.37
N ASN A 86 -10.18 9.42 2.80
CA ASN A 86 -11.15 8.65 2.03
C ASN A 86 -11.48 9.33 0.70
N ALA A 87 -11.39 8.57 -0.39
CA ALA A 87 -11.64 9.03 -1.76
C ALA A 87 -10.77 10.21 -2.24
N GLU A 88 -9.66 10.50 -1.56
CA GLU A 88 -8.69 11.46 -2.08
C GLU A 88 -7.97 10.92 -3.33
N VAL A 89 -7.39 11.83 -4.12
CA VAL A 89 -6.62 11.49 -5.31
C VAL A 89 -5.19 11.99 -5.17
N ARG A 90 -4.22 11.12 -5.46
CA ARG A 90 -2.81 11.48 -5.59
C ARG A 90 -2.29 11.03 -6.95
N VAL A 91 -1.51 11.90 -7.59
CA VAL A 91 -1.01 11.68 -8.96
C VAL A 91 0.49 11.38 -8.90
N LEU A 92 0.87 10.19 -9.39
CA LEU A 92 2.27 9.78 -9.54
C LEU A 92 2.66 9.82 -11.01
N LYS A 93 3.77 10.49 -11.33
CA LYS A 93 4.35 10.49 -12.68
C LYS A 93 5.46 9.45 -12.74
N LEU A 94 5.12 8.22 -13.13
CA LEU A 94 6.10 7.16 -13.30
C LEU A 94 6.97 7.50 -14.51
N LYS A 95 8.27 7.69 -14.27
CA LYS A 95 9.26 7.73 -15.33
C LYS A 95 9.54 6.29 -15.79
N LEU A 96 9.82 6.17 -17.09
CA LEU A 96 10.32 4.97 -17.72
C LEU A 96 11.68 4.57 -17.17
#